data_AF-A0A5C6QKK7-F1
#
_entry.id   AF-A0A5C6QKK7-F1
#
_cell.length_a   1.000
_cell.length_b   1.000
_cell.length_c   1.000
_cell.angle_alpha   90.00
_cell.angle_beta   90.00
_cell.angle_gamma   90.00
#
_symmetry.space_group_name_H-M   'P 1'
#
loop_
_entity.id
_entity.type
_entity.pdbx_description
1 polymer ?
#
loop_
_entity_poly.entity_id
_entity_poly.type
_entity_poly.pdbx_seq_one_letter_code
_entity_poly.pdbx_strand_id
1 'polypeptide(L)'
;MFDVTKLLNFGVGESSTSENNICFSSSKGLLRKYEWLVFVDSRGLERECSVEETWLYKLCKSLDLRGISYLAVSRPKNITVFATLVNFLNLNNIHFNKLLTNLGFVDCTPKKHIFIKDINEQTKEFFNEDLEVHIFPQYLDSEEEMINLYNLQYSDDYLMEVVKHLNLSFIESYFITTPIIDSSLMFKRKRPDCFYKQLKVTNEFIHKINLLSNGKILKMEPLSLCTFDGVHFTESDHTKLSDDVIKWIL
;
A
#
# COMPACT_ATOMS: atom_id res chain seq x y z
N MET A 1 19.04 -8.99 -5.22
CA MET A 1 18.28 -7.73 -5.36
C MET A 1 18.89 -6.80 -6.43
N PHE A 2 18.08 -6.35 -7.39
CA PHE A 2 18.45 -5.42 -8.47
C PHE A 2 17.34 -4.37 -8.68
N ASP A 3 17.69 -3.11 -8.90
CA ASP A 3 16.72 -2.05 -9.21
C ASP A 3 16.21 -2.20 -10.65
N VAL A 4 14.89 -2.30 -10.80
CA VAL A 4 14.19 -2.47 -12.09
C VAL A 4 13.11 -1.42 -12.33
N THR A 5 13.12 -0.32 -11.57
CA THR A 5 12.04 0.69 -11.55
C THR A 5 11.68 1.23 -12.94
N LYS A 6 12.69 1.44 -13.80
CA LYS A 6 12.50 1.98 -15.16
C LYS A 6 11.92 0.99 -16.18
N LEU A 7 11.72 -0.27 -15.79
CA LEU A 7 11.25 -1.33 -16.69
C LEU A 7 9.76 -1.65 -16.54
N LEU A 8 9.07 -1.00 -15.60
CA LEU A 8 7.70 -1.32 -15.22
C LEU A 8 6.75 -0.18 -15.61
N ASN A 9 5.53 -0.55 -15.99
CA ASN A 9 4.46 0.38 -16.29
C ASN A 9 3.40 0.38 -15.17
N PHE A 10 3.10 1.54 -14.60
CA PHE A 10 2.14 1.67 -13.50
C PHE A 10 0.83 2.35 -13.90
N GLY A 11 0.59 2.53 -15.21
CA GLY A 11 -0.63 3.12 -15.74
C GLY A 11 -0.69 4.64 -15.63
N VAL A 12 -1.89 5.19 -15.74
CA VAL A 12 -2.18 6.62 -15.64
C VAL A 12 -2.03 7.15 -14.21
N GLY A 13 -2.18 8.47 -14.01
CA GLY A 13 -1.95 9.15 -12.74
C GLY A 13 -0.49 9.51 -12.47
N GLU A 14 -0.27 10.29 -11.41
CA GLU A 14 0.99 10.94 -11.10
C GLU A 14 2.05 9.97 -10.55
N SER A 15 3.13 9.78 -11.32
CA SER A 15 4.29 8.99 -10.90
C SER A 15 4.93 9.57 -9.63
N SER A 16 5.38 8.68 -8.74
CA SER A 16 6.04 9.10 -7.52
C SER A 16 7.41 9.70 -7.79
N THR A 17 7.65 10.89 -7.25
CA THR A 17 8.98 11.56 -7.24
C THR A 17 9.76 11.30 -5.95
N SER A 18 9.18 10.54 -5.02
CA SER A 18 9.83 10.16 -3.76
C SER A 18 10.96 9.17 -4.01
N GLU A 19 12.04 9.23 -3.23
CA GLU A 19 13.07 8.17 -3.24
C GLU A 19 12.52 6.82 -2.77
N ASN A 20 11.31 6.75 -2.21
CA ASN A 20 10.67 5.48 -1.84
C ASN A 20 10.02 4.79 -3.05
N ASN A 21 10.02 5.44 -4.23
CA ASN A 21 9.65 4.84 -5.51
C ASN A 21 10.78 3.91 -5.99
N ILE A 22 10.82 2.71 -5.43
CA ILE A 22 11.85 1.73 -5.73
C ILE A 22 11.19 0.39 -6.04
N CYS A 23 11.67 -0.23 -7.12
CA CYS A 23 11.31 -1.59 -7.48
C CYS A 23 12.54 -2.50 -7.44
N PHE A 24 12.49 -3.54 -6.62
CA PHE A 24 13.54 -4.54 -6.49
C PHE A 24 13.15 -5.86 -7.16
N SER A 25 14.06 -6.45 -7.92
CA SER A 25 13.92 -7.79 -8.49
C SER A 25 14.97 -8.73 -7.89
N SER A 26 14.60 -9.99 -7.68
CA SER A 26 15.56 -11.06 -7.39
C SER A 26 16.46 -11.40 -8.59
N SER A 27 16.18 -10.84 -9.79
CA SER A 27 16.91 -11.04 -11.04
C SER A 27 17.42 -9.72 -11.63
N LYS A 28 18.53 -9.75 -12.38
CA LYS A 28 19.12 -8.58 -13.05
C LYS A 28 18.18 -7.91 -14.06
N GLY A 29 17.19 -8.65 -14.55
CA GLY A 29 16.12 -8.12 -15.38
C GLY A 29 14.76 -8.58 -14.86
N LEU A 30 13.72 -8.29 -15.64
CA LEU A 30 12.38 -8.78 -15.35
C LEU A 30 12.24 -10.24 -15.77
N LEU A 31 11.88 -11.10 -14.82
CA LEU A 31 11.42 -12.46 -15.13
C LEU A 31 9.99 -12.39 -15.67
N ARG A 32 9.62 -13.36 -16.51
CA ARG A 32 8.21 -13.54 -16.91
C ARG A 32 7.35 -14.10 -15.79
N LYS A 33 7.97 -14.76 -14.81
CA LYS A 33 7.30 -15.38 -13.67
C LYS A 33 8.14 -15.19 -12.40
N TYR A 34 7.48 -14.77 -11.33
CA TYR A 34 8.01 -14.70 -9.98
C TYR A 34 7.15 -15.54 -9.04
N GLU A 35 7.72 -15.99 -7.92
CA GLU A 35 6.92 -16.58 -6.86
C GLU A 35 6.12 -15.49 -6.13
N TRP A 36 6.78 -14.39 -5.78
CA TRP A 36 6.18 -13.29 -5.03
C TRP A 36 6.13 -11.99 -5.82
N LEU A 37 4.98 -11.32 -5.77
CA LEU A 37 4.88 -9.87 -5.87
C LEU A 37 4.76 -9.31 -4.46
N VAL A 38 5.62 -8.36 -4.09
CA VAL A 38 5.43 -7.54 -2.90
C VAL A 38 5.10 -6.12 -3.36
N PHE A 39 3.85 -5.68 -3.19
CA PHE A 39 3.40 -4.39 -3.75
C PHE A 39 2.83 -3.51 -2.65
N VAL A 40 3.49 -2.40 -2.35
CA VAL A 40 3.24 -1.63 -1.12
C VAL A 40 3.23 -0.13 -1.35
N ASP A 41 2.53 0.57 -0.47
CA ASP A 41 2.58 2.03 -0.39
C ASP A 41 3.87 2.52 0.31
N SER A 42 3.93 3.81 0.64
CA SER A 42 5.10 4.45 1.24
C SER A 42 5.57 3.80 2.54
N ARG A 43 4.70 3.10 3.28
CA ARG A 43 5.05 2.43 4.54
C ARG A 43 5.95 1.20 4.33
N GLY A 44 6.23 0.80 3.09
CA GLY A 44 7.19 -0.22 2.72
C GLY A 44 8.66 0.12 3.03
N LEU A 45 9.09 1.31 2.60
CA LEU A 45 10.50 1.74 2.52
C LEU A 45 10.76 3.13 3.16
N GLU A 46 9.97 3.55 4.14
CA GLU A 46 9.97 4.96 4.57
C GLU A 46 11.27 5.43 5.28
N ARG A 47 11.48 6.77 5.25
CA ARG A 47 12.76 7.49 5.36
C ARG A 47 13.28 7.87 6.76
N GLU A 48 12.66 7.45 7.86
CA GLU A 48 13.23 7.73 9.19
C GLU A 48 14.46 6.85 9.48
N CYS A 49 14.70 5.81 8.66
CA CYS A 49 15.89 4.97 8.71
C CYS A 49 16.46 4.73 7.31
N SER A 50 17.62 4.05 7.23
CA SER A 50 18.18 3.66 5.94
C SER A 50 17.32 2.60 5.26
N VAL A 51 17.37 2.52 3.93
CA VAL A 51 16.60 1.53 3.15
C VAL A 51 16.83 0.12 3.66
N GLU A 52 18.05 -0.22 4.09
CA GLU A 52 18.42 -1.51 4.64
C GLU A 52 17.66 -1.90 5.92
N GLU A 53 17.23 -0.90 6.69
CA GLU A 53 16.51 -1.10 7.94
C GLU A 53 15.00 -1.23 7.76
N THR A 54 14.49 -0.94 6.58
CA THR A 54 13.07 -1.01 6.25
C THR A 54 12.58 -2.46 6.16
N TRP A 55 11.30 -2.67 6.46
CA TRP A 55 10.73 -4.02 6.53
C TRP A 55 10.70 -4.70 5.15
N LEU A 56 10.43 -3.93 4.08
CA LEU A 56 10.40 -4.47 2.72
C LEU A 56 11.79 -4.93 2.30
N TYR A 57 12.84 -4.17 2.60
CA TYR A 57 14.21 -4.55 2.28
C TYR A 57 14.63 -5.81 3.04
N LYS A 58 14.37 -5.86 4.36
CA LYS A 58 14.64 -7.02 5.21
C LYS A 58 13.94 -8.27 4.68
N LEU A 59 12.67 -8.17 4.29
CA LEU A 59 11.95 -9.26 3.64
C LEU A 59 12.63 -9.71 2.34
N CYS A 60 12.97 -8.77 1.46
CA CYS A 60 13.63 -9.09 0.17
C CYS A 60 14.98 -9.80 0.38
N LYS A 61 15.73 -9.44 1.42
CA LYS A 61 16.96 -10.16 1.81
C LYS A 61 16.68 -11.58 2.28
N SER A 62 15.65 -11.79 3.09
CA SER A 62 15.25 -13.13 3.53
C SER A 62 14.79 -14.02 2.37
N LEU A 63 14.11 -13.44 1.37
CA LEU A 63 13.74 -14.13 0.13
C LEU A 63 14.97 -14.49 -0.72
N ASP A 64 15.91 -13.55 -0.91
CA ASP A 64 17.19 -13.77 -1.61
C ASP A 64 17.97 -14.94 -0.95
N LEU A 65 18.07 -14.95 0.39
CA LEU A 65 18.77 -16.01 1.14
C LEU A 65 18.15 -17.40 0.97
N ARG A 66 16.85 -17.46 0.71
CA ARG A 66 16.10 -18.71 0.48
C ARG A 66 15.99 -19.09 -1.01
N GLY A 67 16.56 -18.28 -1.92
CA GLY A 67 16.48 -18.52 -3.36
C GLY A 67 15.07 -18.34 -3.93
N ILE A 68 14.20 -17.59 -3.25
CA ILE A 68 12.82 -17.36 -3.68
C ILE A 68 12.78 -16.18 -4.64
N SER A 69 12.13 -16.36 -5.79
CA SER A 69 12.00 -15.30 -6.79
C SER A 69 10.93 -14.28 -6.40
N TYR A 70 11.27 -12.99 -6.43
CA TYR A 70 10.34 -11.91 -6.12
C TYR A 70 10.54 -10.68 -7.00
N LEU A 71 9.45 -9.93 -7.16
CA LEU A 71 9.45 -8.53 -7.55
C LEU A 71 8.82 -7.73 -6.41
N ALA A 72 9.55 -6.79 -5.82
CA ALA A 72 9.05 -5.86 -4.83
C ALA A 72 8.88 -4.49 -5.46
N VAL A 73 7.75 -3.84 -5.21
CA VAL A 73 7.37 -2.53 -5.74
C VAL A 73 6.89 -1.69 -4.57
N SER A 74 7.56 -0.57 -4.32
CA SER A 74 7.21 0.39 -3.28
C SER A 74 6.86 1.72 -3.91
N ARG A 75 5.71 2.28 -3.53
CA ARG A 75 5.25 3.64 -3.84
C ARG A 75 5.50 4.07 -5.31
N PRO A 76 5.03 3.32 -6.33
CA PRO A 76 5.26 3.65 -7.73
C PRO A 76 4.54 4.93 -8.19
N LYS A 77 3.43 5.27 -7.52
CA LYS A 77 2.64 6.47 -7.74
C LYS A 77 2.64 7.35 -6.48
N ASN A 78 2.45 8.66 -6.65
CA ASN A 78 2.33 9.56 -5.49
C ASN A 78 1.26 9.09 -4.52
N ILE A 79 0.16 8.56 -5.07
CA ILE A 79 -0.92 7.90 -4.37
C ILE A 79 -1.02 6.46 -4.88
N THR A 80 -0.49 5.52 -4.08
CA THR A 80 -0.50 4.09 -4.40
C THR A 80 -1.70 3.43 -3.71
N VAL A 81 -2.62 2.92 -4.51
CA VAL A 81 -3.93 2.36 -4.12
C VAL A 81 -4.19 1.03 -4.84
N PHE A 82 -5.31 0.36 -4.57
CA PHE A 82 -5.63 -0.90 -5.28
C PHE A 82 -5.75 -0.72 -6.80
N ALA A 83 -6.28 0.41 -7.27
CA ALA A 83 -6.28 0.73 -8.70
C ALA A 83 -4.85 0.72 -9.29
N THR A 84 -3.85 1.24 -8.56
CA THR A 84 -2.44 1.18 -9.00
C THR A 84 -1.94 -0.24 -9.20
N LEU A 85 -2.28 -1.14 -8.27
CA LEU A 85 -1.92 -2.56 -8.37
C LEU A 85 -2.61 -3.22 -9.56
N VAL A 86 -3.90 -2.95 -9.77
CA VAL A 86 -4.63 -3.51 -10.93
C VAL A 86 -4.06 -3.00 -12.25
N ASN A 87 -3.74 -1.71 -12.37
CA ASN A 87 -3.11 -1.16 -13.57
C ASN A 87 -1.75 -1.84 -13.81
N PHE A 88 -0.94 -2.00 -12.75
CA PHE A 88 0.32 -2.74 -12.83
C PHE A 88 0.13 -4.17 -13.36
N LEU A 89 -0.83 -4.93 -12.84
CA LEU A 89 -1.05 -6.32 -13.25
C LEU A 89 -1.49 -6.44 -14.71
N ASN A 90 -2.30 -5.50 -15.20
CA ASN A 90 -2.79 -5.53 -16.58
C ASN A 90 -1.74 -5.01 -17.59
N LEU A 91 -0.87 -4.09 -17.18
CA LEU A 91 0.09 -3.44 -18.07
C LEU A 91 1.45 -4.14 -18.14
N ASN A 92 1.77 -4.98 -17.15
CA ASN A 92 3.02 -5.73 -17.14
C ASN A 92 2.70 -7.21 -17.37
N ASN A 93 3.21 -7.77 -18.46
CA ASN A 93 3.06 -9.19 -18.79
C ASN A 93 3.98 -10.07 -17.92
N ILE A 94 3.75 -10.05 -16.61
CA ILE A 94 4.52 -10.76 -15.58
C ILE A 94 3.55 -11.56 -14.72
N HIS A 95 3.87 -12.84 -14.49
CA HIS A 95 3.03 -13.73 -13.68
C HIS A 95 3.60 -13.87 -12.27
N PHE A 96 2.71 -13.97 -11.30
CA PHE A 96 3.06 -14.11 -9.89
C PHE A 96 2.28 -15.27 -9.29
N ASN A 97 2.85 -16.01 -8.33
CA ASN A 97 2.08 -17.01 -7.60
C ASN A 97 1.40 -16.37 -6.38
N LYS A 98 2.09 -15.49 -5.67
CA LYS A 98 1.67 -14.91 -4.40
C LYS A 98 1.78 -13.39 -4.41
N LEU A 99 0.85 -12.71 -3.75
CA LEU A 99 0.89 -11.27 -3.47
C LEU A 99 1.13 -11.03 -1.98
N LEU A 100 2.03 -10.11 -1.62
CA LEU A 100 2.07 -9.46 -0.30
C LEU A 100 1.83 -7.96 -0.48
N THR A 101 0.87 -7.40 0.27
CA THR A 101 0.53 -5.98 0.15
C THR A 101 0.05 -5.36 1.46
N ASN A 102 0.24 -4.06 1.59
CA ASN A 102 -0.32 -3.23 2.67
C ASN A 102 -1.34 -2.19 2.17
N LEU A 103 -1.78 -2.29 0.90
CA LEU A 103 -2.74 -1.35 0.30
C LEU A 103 -4.09 -1.33 1.05
N GLY A 104 -4.87 -0.27 0.84
CA GLY A 104 -6.13 0.00 1.53
C GLY A 104 -6.07 1.24 2.43
N PHE A 105 -4.92 1.50 3.06
CA PHE A 105 -4.75 2.69 3.91
C PHE A 105 -4.89 3.98 3.11
N VAL A 106 -4.14 4.07 2.01
CA VAL A 106 -4.19 5.25 1.15
C VAL A 106 -5.55 5.34 0.47
N ASP A 107 -6.20 4.22 0.15
CA ASP A 107 -7.55 4.20 -0.43
C ASP A 107 -8.55 4.92 0.50
N CYS A 108 -8.61 4.53 1.78
CA CYS A 108 -9.67 4.97 2.69
C CYS A 108 -9.33 6.21 3.54
N THR A 109 -8.09 6.71 3.53
CA THR A 109 -7.74 7.86 4.40
C THR A 109 -8.07 9.23 3.77
N PRO A 110 -8.38 10.25 4.60
CA PRO A 110 -8.70 11.58 4.12
C PRO A 110 -7.51 12.26 3.45
N LYS A 111 -7.75 12.91 2.30
CA LYS A 111 -6.70 13.51 1.48
C LYS A 111 -7.16 14.78 0.75
N LYS A 112 -6.20 15.59 0.27
CA LYS A 112 -6.48 16.80 -0.54
C LYS A 112 -7.16 16.41 -1.86
N HIS A 113 -7.99 17.30 -2.41
CA HIS A 113 -8.78 17.05 -3.62
C HIS A 113 -7.93 16.62 -4.84
N ILE A 114 -6.71 17.14 -4.97
CA ILE A 114 -5.80 16.74 -6.05
C ILE A 114 -5.50 15.24 -6.04
N PHE A 115 -5.35 14.65 -4.86
CA PHE A 115 -5.12 13.20 -4.70
C PHE A 115 -6.37 12.37 -4.97
N ILE A 116 -7.57 12.94 -4.75
CA ILE A 116 -8.82 12.29 -5.13
C ILE A 116 -8.94 12.20 -6.65
N LYS A 117 -8.62 13.30 -7.35
CA LYS A 117 -8.62 13.31 -8.81
C LYS A 117 -7.65 12.27 -9.39
N ASP A 118 -6.44 12.19 -8.83
CA ASP A 118 -5.44 11.22 -9.25
C ASP A 118 -5.92 9.77 -9.07
N ILE A 119 -6.52 9.42 -7.93
CA ILE A 119 -7.10 8.08 -7.74
C ILE A 119 -8.23 7.81 -8.75
N ASN A 120 -9.08 8.79 -9.02
CA ASN A 120 -10.14 8.65 -10.01
C ASN A 120 -9.57 8.41 -11.42
N GLU A 121 -8.49 9.10 -11.80
CA GLU A 121 -7.80 8.84 -13.07
C GLU A 121 -7.24 7.42 -13.12
N GLN A 122 -6.55 6.98 -12.07
CA GLN A 122 -6.03 5.61 -11.96
C GLN A 122 -7.15 4.56 -12.08
N THR A 123 -8.30 4.81 -11.45
CA THR A 123 -9.47 3.91 -11.46
C THR A 123 -10.10 3.82 -12.85
N LYS A 124 -10.17 4.92 -13.60
CA LYS A 124 -10.81 4.93 -14.93
C LYS A 124 -10.10 4.09 -15.99
N GLU A 125 -8.85 3.68 -15.75
CA GLU A 125 -8.08 2.92 -16.73
C GLU A 125 -8.62 1.50 -16.94
N PHE A 126 -9.01 0.82 -15.86
CA PHE A 126 -9.51 -0.57 -15.91
C PHE A 126 -10.81 -0.80 -15.14
N PHE A 127 -11.40 0.24 -14.54
CA PHE A 127 -12.69 0.16 -13.86
C PHE A 127 -13.68 1.08 -14.57
N ASN A 128 -14.91 0.61 -14.77
CA ASN A 128 -15.99 1.40 -15.38
C ASN A 128 -16.84 2.07 -14.29
N GLU A 129 -16.19 2.83 -13.41
CA GLU A 129 -16.83 3.46 -12.25
C GLU A 129 -16.38 4.89 -12.02
N ASP A 130 -17.34 5.74 -11.67
CA ASP A 130 -17.08 7.03 -11.04
C ASP A 130 -17.23 6.87 -9.52
N LEU A 131 -16.14 7.06 -8.80
CA LEU A 131 -16.12 6.92 -7.35
C LEU A 131 -16.83 8.10 -6.68
N GLU A 132 -17.64 7.80 -5.67
CA GLU A 132 -18.32 8.81 -4.87
C GLU A 132 -17.33 9.52 -3.94
N VAL A 133 -17.34 10.85 -3.93
CA VAL A 133 -16.44 11.68 -3.11
C VAL A 133 -17.18 12.21 -1.89
N HIS A 134 -16.71 11.81 -0.70
CA HIS A 134 -17.17 12.34 0.58
C HIS A 134 -16.28 13.49 1.03
N ILE A 135 -16.92 14.56 1.51
CA ILE A 135 -16.22 15.75 2.03
C ILE A 135 -16.20 15.68 3.55
N PHE A 136 -15.00 15.78 4.13
CA PHE A 136 -14.81 15.88 5.57
C PHE A 136 -14.78 17.34 6.04
N PRO A 137 -15.04 17.59 7.33
CA PRO A 137 -14.87 18.91 7.93
C PRO A 137 -13.48 19.49 7.67
N GLN A 138 -13.41 20.83 7.64
CA GLN A 138 -12.15 21.53 7.45
C GLN A 138 -11.15 21.19 8.55
N TYR A 139 -9.89 21.08 8.13
CA TYR A 139 -8.76 20.75 8.98
C TYR A 139 -7.67 21.81 8.81
N LEU A 140 -7.03 22.18 9.92
CA LEU A 140 -5.91 23.11 9.93
C LEU A 140 -4.63 22.36 9.55
N ASP A 141 -4.05 22.65 8.40
CA ASP A 141 -2.87 21.94 7.92
C ASP A 141 -1.56 22.42 8.59
N SER A 142 -0.42 21.93 8.11
CA SER A 142 0.90 22.26 8.69
C SER A 142 1.30 23.72 8.49
N GLU A 143 0.65 24.44 7.58
CA GLU A 143 0.88 25.85 7.29
C GLU A 143 -0.15 26.74 8.00
N GLU A 144 -0.93 26.16 8.92
CA GLU A 144 -2.03 26.83 9.62
C GLU A 144 -3.16 27.30 8.67
N GLU A 145 -3.30 26.65 7.50
CA GLU A 145 -4.39 26.93 6.57
C GLU A 145 -5.56 25.95 6.75
N MET A 146 -6.78 26.48 6.68
CA MET A 146 -8.00 25.65 6.72
C MET A 146 -8.24 25.02 5.36
N ILE A 147 -8.08 23.70 5.29
CA ILE A 147 -8.27 22.92 4.06
C ILE A 147 -9.44 21.95 4.19
N ASN A 148 -10.13 21.71 3.07
CA ASN A 148 -11.08 20.59 2.97
C ASN A 148 -10.31 19.29 2.73
N LEU A 149 -10.73 18.25 3.44
CA LEU A 149 -10.28 16.88 3.20
C LEU A 149 -11.40 16.08 2.57
N TYR A 150 -11.02 15.09 1.79
CA TYR A 150 -11.93 14.31 0.96
C TYR A 150 -11.58 12.84 1.10
N ASN A 151 -12.55 11.97 0.84
CA ASN A 151 -12.34 10.54 0.76
C ASN A 151 -13.22 9.92 -0.31
N LEU A 152 -12.82 8.74 -0.76
CA LEU A 152 -13.55 7.97 -1.75
C LEU A 152 -14.40 6.93 -1.03
N GLN A 153 -15.66 6.83 -1.42
CA GLN A 153 -16.49 5.68 -1.10
C GLN A 153 -16.44 4.73 -2.29
N TYR A 154 -15.86 3.57 -2.06
CA TYR A 154 -15.78 2.49 -3.05
C TYR A 154 -17.07 1.69 -3.03
N SER A 155 -17.61 1.44 -4.23
CA SER A 155 -18.79 0.60 -4.41
C SER A 155 -18.46 -0.88 -4.18
N ASP A 156 -19.48 -1.71 -4.05
CA ASP A 156 -19.28 -3.16 -4.05
C ASP A 156 -18.80 -3.67 -5.43
N ASP A 157 -19.16 -3.01 -6.53
CA ASP A 157 -18.71 -3.36 -7.88
C ASP A 157 -17.19 -3.13 -8.01
N TYR A 158 -16.65 -2.04 -7.47
CA TYR A 158 -15.21 -1.74 -7.46
C TYR A 158 -14.47 -2.83 -6.69
N LEU A 159 -14.98 -3.18 -5.51
CA LEU A 159 -14.43 -4.25 -4.69
C LEU A 159 -14.41 -5.58 -5.44
N MET A 160 -15.48 -5.92 -6.15
CA MET A 160 -15.58 -7.15 -6.92
C MET A 160 -14.59 -7.18 -8.10
N GLU A 161 -14.37 -6.06 -8.79
CA GLU A 161 -13.38 -5.97 -9.86
C GLU A 161 -11.95 -6.08 -9.31
N VAL A 162 -11.63 -5.43 -8.18
CA VAL A 162 -10.33 -5.63 -7.51
C VAL A 162 -10.12 -7.12 -7.19
N VAL A 163 -11.09 -7.75 -6.52
CA VAL A 163 -11.01 -9.16 -6.12
C VAL A 163 -10.84 -10.09 -7.32
N LYS A 164 -11.56 -9.83 -8.42
CA LYS A 164 -11.43 -10.58 -9.67
C LYS A 164 -10.02 -10.51 -10.22
N HIS A 165 -9.40 -9.32 -10.28
CA HIS A 165 -8.01 -9.19 -10.70
C HIS A 165 -7.05 -9.95 -9.78
N LEU A 166 -7.25 -9.86 -8.46
CA LEU A 166 -6.42 -10.60 -7.50
C LEU A 166 -6.53 -12.13 -7.69
N ASN A 167 -7.75 -12.65 -7.82
CA ASN A 167 -7.99 -14.10 -7.98
C ASN A 167 -7.51 -14.63 -9.34
N LEU A 168 -7.46 -13.80 -10.38
CA LEU A 168 -6.90 -14.16 -11.68
C LEU A 168 -5.36 -14.11 -11.68
N SER A 169 -4.77 -13.18 -10.94
CA SER A 169 -3.33 -12.94 -10.95
C SER A 169 -2.54 -13.73 -9.91
N PHE A 170 -3.18 -14.20 -8.83
CA PHE A 170 -2.48 -14.87 -7.72
C PHE A 170 -3.20 -16.14 -7.28
N ILE A 171 -2.41 -17.15 -6.91
CA ILE A 171 -2.91 -18.34 -6.21
C ILE A 171 -3.30 -17.95 -4.77
N GLU A 172 -2.55 -17.03 -4.17
CA GLU A 172 -2.71 -16.64 -2.78
C GLU A 172 -2.34 -15.17 -2.57
N SER A 173 -3.14 -14.46 -1.77
CA SER A 173 -2.89 -13.06 -1.44
C SER A 173 -2.68 -12.88 0.07
N TYR A 174 -1.72 -12.04 0.44
CA TYR A 174 -1.34 -11.78 1.82
C TYR A 174 -1.50 -10.27 2.08
N PHE A 175 -2.38 -9.91 3.01
CA PHE A 175 -2.70 -8.53 3.33
C PHE A 175 -2.18 -8.17 4.72
N ILE A 176 -1.44 -7.07 4.80
CA ILE A 176 -1.01 -6.46 6.06
C ILE A 176 -2.02 -5.36 6.40
N THR A 177 -2.75 -5.52 7.50
CA THR A 177 -3.69 -4.48 7.97
C THR A 177 -2.95 -3.26 8.51
N THR A 178 -3.64 -2.13 8.58
CA THR A 178 -3.10 -0.91 9.19
C THR A 178 -3.24 -0.97 10.72
N PRO A 179 -2.21 -0.58 11.49
CA PRO A 179 -2.33 -0.52 12.95
C PRO A 179 -3.39 0.51 13.37
N ILE A 180 -4.20 0.17 14.37
CA ILE A 180 -5.13 1.13 14.96
C ILE A 180 -4.36 2.01 15.94
N ILE A 181 -4.47 3.32 15.75
CA ILE A 181 -3.76 4.34 16.54
C ILE A 181 -4.78 5.04 17.44
N ASP A 182 -4.43 5.21 18.72
CA ASP A 182 -5.24 5.97 19.67
C ASP A 182 -5.14 7.48 19.39
N SER A 183 -6.28 8.18 19.36
CA SER A 183 -6.35 9.62 19.14
C SER A 183 -5.71 10.46 20.25
N SER A 184 -5.46 9.87 21.43
CA SER A 184 -4.73 10.51 22.53
C SER A 184 -3.22 10.56 22.31
N LEU A 185 -2.67 9.81 21.34
CA LEU A 185 -1.25 9.87 21.00
C LEU A 185 -0.91 11.18 20.31
N MET A 186 0.11 11.85 20.83
CA MET A 186 0.58 13.13 20.31
C MET A 186 1.68 12.92 19.27
N PHE A 187 1.39 13.28 18.02
CA PHE A 187 2.37 13.33 16.93
C PHE A 187 2.80 14.76 16.64
N LYS A 188 4.01 14.94 16.08
CA LYS A 188 4.48 16.26 15.63
C LYS A 188 3.53 16.88 14.59
N ARG A 189 3.00 16.04 13.69
CA ARG A 189 1.95 16.40 12.75
C ARG A 189 0.60 16.01 13.33
N LYS A 190 -0.26 17.00 13.58
CA LYS A 190 -1.65 16.74 13.98
C LYS A 190 -2.39 15.96 12.90
N ARG A 191 -3.37 15.16 13.31
CA ARG A 191 -4.27 14.42 12.41
C ARG A 191 -5.71 14.81 12.75
N PRO A 192 -6.59 14.94 11.75
CA PRO A 192 -8.01 15.21 12.01
C PRO A 192 -8.68 14.00 12.66
N ASP A 193 -9.73 14.20 13.45
CA ASP A 193 -10.47 13.09 14.09
C ASP A 193 -11.01 12.06 13.08
N CYS A 194 -11.33 12.50 11.87
CA CYS A 194 -11.76 11.59 10.80
C CYS A 194 -10.66 10.60 10.39
N PHE A 195 -9.38 10.94 10.52
CA PHE A 195 -8.25 10.06 10.22
C PHE A 195 -8.31 8.76 11.04
N TYR A 196 -8.49 8.87 12.36
CA TYR A 196 -8.52 7.71 13.26
C TYR A 196 -9.72 6.79 12.98
N LYS A 197 -10.87 7.37 12.61
CA LYS A 197 -12.04 6.60 12.17
C LYS A 197 -11.75 5.82 10.88
N GLN A 198 -11.02 6.43 9.93
CA GLN A 198 -10.66 5.80 8.67
C GLN A 198 -9.65 4.66 8.79
N LEU A 199 -8.90 4.55 9.91
CA LEU A 199 -8.06 3.37 10.17
C LEU A 199 -8.90 2.09 10.32
N LYS A 200 -10.08 2.22 10.95
CA LYS A 200 -11.03 1.10 11.07
C LYS A 200 -11.66 0.76 9.71
N VAL A 201 -12.11 1.78 8.98
CA VAL A 201 -12.67 1.62 7.63
C VAL A 201 -11.67 0.94 6.68
N THR A 202 -10.39 1.34 6.73
CA THR A 202 -9.29 0.69 6.01
C THR A 202 -9.25 -0.82 6.28
N ASN A 203 -9.27 -1.21 7.56
CA ASN A 203 -9.14 -2.61 7.94
C ASN A 203 -10.39 -3.44 7.61
N GLU A 204 -11.58 -2.82 7.68
CA GLU A 204 -12.83 -3.42 7.21
C GLU A 204 -12.81 -3.63 5.69
N PHE A 205 -12.33 -2.64 4.93
CA PHE A 205 -12.14 -2.72 3.49
C PHE A 205 -11.19 -3.87 3.10
N ILE A 206 -10.03 -3.98 3.77
CA ILE A 206 -9.09 -5.09 3.58
C ILE A 206 -9.74 -6.43 3.95
N HIS A 207 -10.53 -6.50 5.03
CA HIS A 207 -11.26 -7.72 5.39
C HIS A 207 -12.26 -8.14 4.33
N LYS A 208 -13.00 -7.20 3.74
CA LYS A 208 -13.93 -7.50 2.64
C LYS A 208 -13.20 -8.09 1.44
N ILE A 209 -12.09 -7.48 1.00
CA ILE A 209 -11.26 -8.02 -0.09
C ILE A 209 -10.75 -9.41 0.26
N ASN A 210 -10.26 -9.60 1.48
CA ASN A 210 -9.74 -10.89 1.94
C ASN A 210 -10.80 -12.00 1.96
N LEU A 211 -12.03 -11.70 2.40
CA LEU A 211 -13.13 -12.67 2.45
C LEU A 211 -13.57 -13.13 1.05
N LEU A 212 -13.42 -12.26 0.06
CA LEU A 212 -13.82 -12.52 -1.32
C LEU A 212 -12.66 -13.05 -2.20
N SER A 213 -11.43 -12.94 -1.73
CA SER A 213 -10.24 -13.49 -2.38
C SER A 213 -9.74 -14.75 -1.66
N ASN A 214 -8.83 -15.50 -2.27
CA ASN A 214 -8.08 -16.55 -1.56
C ASN A 214 -6.98 -15.92 -0.68
N GLY A 215 -7.41 -15.05 0.24
CA GLY A 215 -6.56 -14.16 1.01
C GLY A 215 -6.22 -14.67 2.42
N LYS A 216 -5.08 -14.19 2.93
CA LYS A 216 -4.70 -14.27 4.35
C LYS A 216 -4.39 -12.88 4.88
N ILE A 217 -4.70 -12.64 6.16
CA ILE A 217 -4.42 -11.38 6.84
C ILE A 217 -3.36 -11.55 7.92
N LEU A 218 -2.33 -10.71 7.87
CA LEU A 218 -1.49 -10.41 9.03
C LEU A 218 -2.09 -9.19 9.72
N LYS A 219 -2.71 -9.46 10.87
CA LYS A 219 -3.24 -8.39 11.71
C LYS A 219 -2.07 -7.69 12.39
N MET A 220 -1.94 -6.39 12.17
CA MET A 220 -0.99 -5.58 12.90
C MET A 220 -1.56 -5.28 14.28
N GLU A 221 -0.83 -5.69 15.31
CA GLU A 221 -1.13 -5.29 16.67
C GLU A 221 -0.92 -3.78 16.85
N PRO A 222 -1.67 -3.12 17.75
CA PRO A 222 -1.35 -1.75 18.15
C PRO A 222 0.09 -1.68 18.62
N LEU A 223 0.93 -0.91 17.93
CA LEU A 223 2.33 -0.70 18.33
C LEU A 223 2.38 0.51 19.27
N SER A 224 3.08 0.39 20.39
CA SER A 224 3.14 1.45 21.41
C SER A 224 3.78 2.75 20.92
N LEU A 225 4.45 2.74 19.77
CA LEU A 225 5.12 3.88 19.12
C LEU A 225 4.91 3.88 17.59
N CYS A 226 3.71 3.45 17.14
CA CYS A 226 3.39 3.01 15.77
C CYS A 226 4.00 3.77 14.59
N THR A 227 4.21 5.08 14.72
CA THR A 227 4.49 5.92 13.57
C THR A 227 5.08 7.27 13.98
N PHE A 228 6.03 7.82 13.22
CA PHE A 228 6.57 9.17 13.43
C PHE A 228 5.47 10.25 13.39
N ASP A 229 4.48 10.07 12.51
CA ASP A 229 3.48 11.09 12.18
C ASP A 229 2.03 10.57 12.19
N GLY A 230 1.76 9.38 12.72
CA GLY A 230 0.47 8.71 12.60
C GLY A 230 0.36 7.80 11.37
N VAL A 231 1.36 7.76 10.47
CA VAL A 231 1.30 6.99 9.21
C VAL A 231 2.55 6.14 8.97
N HIS A 232 3.73 6.72 9.18
CA HIS A 232 5.01 6.16 8.78
C HIS A 232 5.74 5.49 9.94
N PHE A 233 6.24 4.26 9.74
CA PHE A 233 6.89 3.45 10.77
C PHE A 233 8.23 4.02 11.28
N THR A 234 8.54 3.77 12.55
CA THR A 234 9.90 3.97 13.09
C THR A 234 10.82 2.80 12.71
N GLU A 235 12.14 2.94 12.92
CA GLU A 235 13.10 1.85 12.71
C GLU A 235 12.76 0.58 13.53
N SER A 236 12.33 0.76 14.78
CA SER A 236 11.88 -0.35 15.63
C SER A 236 10.62 -1.02 15.09
N ASP A 237 9.69 -0.25 14.53
CA ASP A 237 8.46 -0.80 13.94
C ASP A 237 8.76 -1.56 12.65
N HIS A 238 9.67 -1.04 11.82
CA HIS A 238 10.15 -1.74 10.63
C HIS A 238 10.78 -3.09 10.99
N THR A 239 11.60 -3.14 12.04
CA THR A 239 12.21 -4.39 12.52
C THR A 239 11.15 -5.38 12.97
N LYS A 240 10.24 -4.96 13.86
CA LYS A 240 9.17 -5.83 14.34
C LYS A 240 8.28 -6.35 13.21
N LEU A 241 7.85 -5.46 12.31
CA LEU A 241 7.02 -5.84 11.17
C LEU A 241 7.76 -6.81 10.24
N SER A 242 9.06 -6.62 10.03
CA SER A 242 9.85 -7.55 9.23
C SER A 242 9.88 -8.95 9.86
N ASP A 243 10.09 -9.05 11.17
CA ASP A 243 10.10 -10.33 11.88
C ASP A 243 8.75 -11.03 11.79
N ASP A 244 7.66 -10.29 12.02
CA ASP A 244 6.29 -10.81 11.95
C ASP A 244 5.95 -11.30 10.54
N VAL A 245 6.27 -10.51 9.50
CA VAL A 245 6.02 -10.85 8.09
C VAL A 245 6.85 -12.06 7.66
N ILE A 246 8.16 -12.07 7.97
CA ILE A 246 9.05 -13.18 7.61
C ILE A 246 8.57 -14.47 8.27
N LYS A 247 8.29 -14.44 9.57
CA LYS A 247 7.77 -15.60 10.31
C LYS A 247 6.43 -16.10 9.75
N TRP A 248 5.61 -15.19 9.26
CA TRP A 248 4.27 -15.52 8.76
C TRP A 248 4.30 -16.17 7.37
N ILE A 249 5.19 -15.74 6.48
CA ILE A 249 5.17 -16.15 5.06
C ILE A 249 6.32 -17.07 4.62
N LEU A 250 7.39 -17.23 5.43
CA LEU A 250 8.61 -17.99 5.09
C LEU A 250 8.96 -19.11 6.07
#